data_AF-A0AAU2HP54-F1
#
_entry.id   AF-A0AAU2HP54-F1
#
_cell.length_a   1.000
_cell.length_b   1.000
_cell.length_c   1.000
_cell.angle_alpha   90.00
_cell.angle_beta   90.00
_cell.angle_gamma   90.00
#
_symmetry.space_group_name_H-M   'P 1'
#
loop_
_entity.id
_entity.type
_entity.pdbx_description
1 polymer ?
#
loop_
_entity_poly.entity_id
_entity_poly.type
_entity_poly.pdbx_seq_one_letter_code
_entity_poly.pdbx_strand_id
1 'polypeptide(L)'
;MKKGNPDSLIPFTIDLTFEEARRRAEVVTALGPDWDPVAALQGEDEAYALLYSGLDAEQQRTYDLLVETGVLPGRGPGRATAH
;
A
#
# COMPACT_ATOMS: atom_id res chain seq x y z
N MET A 1 -12.07 -29.69 -30.30
CA MET A 1 -12.62 -28.71 -29.32
C MET A 1 -13.88 -28.11 -29.92
N LYS A 2 -15.05 -28.27 -29.28
CA LYS A 2 -16.26 -27.51 -29.66
C LYS A 2 -16.05 -26.06 -29.20
N LYS A 3 -16.04 -25.12 -30.15
CA LYS A 3 -16.09 -23.69 -29.82
C LYS A 3 -17.46 -23.42 -29.18
N GLY A 4 -17.49 -22.95 -27.94
CA GLY A 4 -18.73 -22.50 -27.30
C GLY A 4 -19.33 -21.35 -28.11
N ASN A 5 -20.66 -21.33 -28.24
CA ASN A 5 -21.36 -20.25 -28.89
C ASN A 5 -21.21 -18.98 -28.02
N PRO A 6 -20.58 -17.88 -28.50
CA PRO A 6 -20.47 -16.66 -27.70
C PRO A 6 -21.84 -16.09 -27.30
N ASP A 7 -22.89 -16.39 -28.07
CA ASP A 7 -24.27 -15.96 -27.78
C ASP A 7 -24.92 -16.71 -26.60
N SER A 8 -24.27 -17.75 -26.06
CA SER A 8 -24.73 -18.43 -24.85
C SER A 8 -23.99 -18.00 -23.57
N LEU A 9 -23.17 -16.94 -23.64
CA LEU A 9 -22.45 -16.39 -22.49
C LEU A 9 -23.32 -15.36 -21.77
N ILE A 10 -23.40 -15.46 -20.45
CA ILE A 10 -24.04 -14.45 -19.60
C ILE A 10 -22.99 -13.38 -19.29
N PRO A 11 -23.24 -12.09 -19.56
CA PRO A 11 -22.33 -11.01 -19.19
C PRO A 11 -22.10 -10.99 -17.67
N PHE A 12 -20.83 -11.08 -17.28
CA PHE A 12 -20.40 -10.87 -15.90
C PHE A 12 -19.69 -9.53 -15.82
N THR A 13 -20.25 -8.60 -15.05
CA THR A 13 -19.67 -7.28 -14.79
C THR A 13 -19.50 -7.11 -13.29
N ILE A 14 -18.34 -6.64 -12.88
CA ILE A 14 -17.99 -6.36 -11.49
C ILE A 14 -17.45 -4.94 -11.40
N ASP A 15 -17.96 -4.17 -10.44
CA ASP A 15 -17.40 -2.86 -10.12
C ASP A 15 -16.29 -3.04 -9.09
N LEU A 16 -15.05 -3.02 -9.57
CA LEU A 16 -13.87 -3.18 -8.70
C LEU A 16 -13.70 -2.03 -7.72
N THR A 17 -14.23 -0.84 -8.01
CA THR A 17 -14.16 0.32 -7.10
C THR A 17 -15.03 0.06 -5.88
N PHE A 18 -16.24 -0.42 -6.12
CA PHE A 18 -17.18 -0.80 -5.06
C PHE A 18 -16.64 -1.98 -4.24
N GLU A 19 -16.13 -3.02 -4.90
CA GLU A 19 -15.61 -4.20 -4.21
C GLU A 19 -14.34 -3.89 -3.40
N GLU A 20 -13.50 -2.97 -3.87
CA GLU A 20 -12.35 -2.50 -3.10
C GLU A 20 -12.78 -1.69 -1.86
N ALA A 21 -13.78 -0.83 -1.99
CA ALA A 21 -14.34 -0.11 -0.84
C ALA A 21 -14.91 -1.08 0.20
N ARG A 22 -15.61 -2.13 -0.25
CA ARG A 22 -16.12 -3.21 0.60
C ARG A 22 -14.98 -3.95 1.30
N ARG A 23 -13.95 -4.37 0.55
CA ARG A 23 -12.78 -5.06 1.13
C ARG A 23 -12.12 -4.22 2.21
N ARG A 24 -11.92 -2.92 1.98
CA ARG A 24 -11.32 -2.00 2.97
C ARG A 24 -12.19 -1.87 4.23
N ALA A 25 -13.51 -1.78 4.08
CA ALA A 25 -14.43 -1.72 5.22
C ALA A 25 -14.37 -2.99 6.09
N GLU A 26 -14.31 -4.17 5.47
CA GLU A 26 -14.15 -5.44 6.18
C GLU A 26 -12.80 -5.53 6.90
N VAL A 27 -11.72 -5.03 6.29
CA VAL A 27 -10.40 -4.96 6.93
C VAL A 27 -10.44 -4.08 8.17
N VAL A 28 -11.01 -2.87 8.08
CA VAL A 28 -11.14 -1.97 9.24
C VAL A 28 -12.00 -2.60 10.33
N THR A 29 -13.07 -3.31 9.96
CA THR A 29 -13.92 -4.03 10.90
C THR A 29 -13.15 -5.14 11.62
N ALA A 30 -12.30 -5.89 10.91
CA ALA A 30 -11.49 -6.96 11.48
C ALA A 30 -10.40 -6.46 12.45
N LEU A 31 -9.89 -5.24 12.26
CA LEU A 31 -8.93 -4.59 13.16
C LEU A 31 -9.57 -4.22 14.51
N GLY A 32 -10.89 -4.04 14.53
CA GLY A 32 -11.66 -3.82 15.75
C GLY A 32 -11.70 -2.36 16.22
N PRO A 33 -12.56 -2.06 17.21
CA PRO A 33 -12.82 -0.69 17.67
C PRO A 33 -11.65 -0.04 18.41
N ASP A 34 -10.71 -0.85 18.92
CA ASP A 34 -9.54 -0.37 19.66
C ASP A 34 -8.35 -0.03 18.74
N TRP A 35 -8.47 -0.28 17.44
CA TRP A 35 -7.42 0.04 16.50
C TRP A 35 -7.33 1.55 16.26
N ASP A 36 -6.19 2.14 16.64
CA ASP A 36 -5.87 3.54 16.38
C ASP A 36 -5.03 3.66 15.09
N PRO A 37 -5.62 4.14 13.97
CA PRO A 37 -4.90 4.26 12.71
C PRO A 37 -3.78 5.31 12.76
N VAL A 38 -3.88 6.31 13.64
CA VAL A 38 -2.84 7.34 13.79
C VAL A 38 -1.64 6.74 14.53
N ALA A 39 -1.88 6.00 15.61
CA ALA A 39 -0.82 5.30 16.33
C ALA A 39 -0.13 4.24 15.44
N ALA A 40 -0.91 3.52 14.61
CA ALA A 40 -0.34 2.57 13.65
C ALA A 40 0.59 3.26 12.64
N LEU A 41 0.17 4.39 12.05
CA LEU A 41 0.99 5.15 11.11
C LEU A 41 2.26 5.71 11.77
N GLN A 42 2.15 6.22 12.99
CA GLN A 42 3.31 6.69 13.75
C GLN A 42 4.31 5.55 14.03
N GLY A 43 3.82 4.38 14.42
CA GLY A 43 4.65 3.20 14.64
C GLY A 43 5.37 2.74 13.36
N GLU A 44 4.71 2.81 12.21
CA GLU A 44 5.35 2.53 10.91
C GLU A 44 6.46 3.54 10.58
N ASP A 45 6.24 4.83 10.82
CA ASP A 45 7.24 5.88 10.60
C ASP A 45 8.46 5.71 11.52
N GLU A 46 8.24 5.36 12.79
CA GLU A 46 9.29 5.05 13.75
C GLU A 46 10.09 3.80 13.34
N ALA A 47 9.40 2.72 12.99
CA ALA A 47 10.03 1.49 12.52
C ALA A 47 10.89 1.73 11.27
N TYR A 48 10.40 2.56 10.34
CA TYR A 48 11.15 2.93 9.15
C TYR A 48 12.38 3.79 9.48
N ALA A 49 12.25 4.72 10.43
CA ALA A 49 13.36 5.52 10.90
C ALA A 49 14.45 4.66 11.55
N LEU A 50 14.07 3.60 12.27
CA LEU A 50 14.99 2.62 12.85
C LEU A 50 15.67 1.77 11.77
N LEU A 51 14.92 1.33 10.75
CA LEU A 51 15.45 0.48 9.67
C LEU A 51 16.62 1.14 8.93
N TYR A 52 16.54 2.46 8.72
CA TYR A 52 17.60 3.26 8.07
C TYR A 52 18.38 4.11 9.08
N SER A 53 18.41 3.67 10.35
CA SER A 53 19.29 4.28 11.36
C SER A 53 20.69 3.69 11.26
N GLY A 54 21.70 4.49 11.61
CA GLY A 54 23.09 4.02 11.69
C GLY A 54 23.73 3.66 10.36
N LEU A 55 23.22 4.16 9.22
CA LEU A 55 23.84 3.96 7.92
C LEU A 55 25.23 4.58 7.90
N ASP A 56 26.18 3.84 7.33
CA ASP A 56 27.47 4.40 6.98
C ASP A 56 27.37 5.34 5.76
N ALA A 57 28.48 5.99 5.42
CA ALA A 57 28.50 6.98 4.34
C ALA A 57 28.19 6.40 2.95
N GLU A 58 28.45 5.12 2.71
CA GLU A 58 28.13 4.49 1.43
C GLU A 58 26.65 4.10 1.38
N GLN A 59 26.16 3.49 2.46
CA GLN A 59 24.76 3.12 2.62
C GLN A 59 23.84 4.35 2.57
N GLN A 60 24.24 5.47 3.17
CA GLN A 60 23.49 6.73 3.12
C GLN A 60 23.37 7.23 1.68
N ARG A 61 24.45 7.19 0.88
CA ARG A 61 24.41 7.60 -0.53
C ARG A 61 23.46 6.72 -1.36
N THR A 62 23.44 5.42 -1.11
CA THR A 62 22.50 4.51 -1.77
C THR A 62 21.06 4.80 -1.33
N TYR A 63 20.82 5.01 -0.04
CA TYR A 63 19.51 5.37 0.47
C TYR A 63 18.99 6.66 -0.18
N ASP A 64 19.82 7.71 -0.24
CA ASP A 64 19.45 8.99 -0.84
C ASP A 64 19.09 8.84 -2.32
N LEU A 65 19.86 8.04 -3.08
CA LEU A 65 19.56 7.72 -4.49
C LEU A 65 18.22 6.99 -4.65
N LEU A 66 17.94 6.02 -3.77
CA LEU A 66 16.70 5.25 -3.83
C LEU A 66 15.49 6.13 -3.47
N VAL A 67 15.65 7.10 -2.58
CA VAL A 67 14.63 8.11 -2.29
C VAL A 67 14.42 9.04 -3.48
N GLU A 68 15.50 9.57 -4.07
CA GLU A 68 15.43 10.47 -5.23
C GLU A 68 14.74 9.82 -6.44
N THR A 69 15.01 8.53 -6.67
CA THR A 69 14.43 7.75 -7.78
C THR A 69 13.02 7.23 -7.47
N GLY A 70 12.49 7.45 -6.26
CA GLY A 70 11.16 7.01 -5.84
C GLY A 70 11.05 5.51 -5.56
N VAL A 71 12.17 4.79 -5.49
CA VAL A 71 12.19 3.37 -5.09
C VAL A 71 11.89 3.24 -3.60
N LEU A 72 12.44 4.15 -2.79
CA LEU A 72 12.11 4.27 -1.38
C LEU A 72 11.28 5.53 -1.12
N PRO A 73 10.28 5.46 -0.21
CA PRO A 73 9.58 6.65 0.23
C PRO A 73 10.54 7.61 0.94
N GLY A 74 10.41 8.91 0.64
CA GLY A 74 11.17 9.97 1.32
C GLY A 74 10.74 10.17 2.77
N ARG A 75 11.61 10.77 3.57
CA ARG A 75 11.32 11.12 4.97
C ARG A 75 10.49 12.43 5.00
N GLY A 76 9.17 12.32 5.07
CA GLY A 76 8.27 13.47 5.18
C GLY A 76 6.79 13.08 5.32
N PRO A 77 5.91 14.02 5.72
CA PRO A 77 4.47 13.80 5.89
C PRO A 77 3.81 13.66 4.52
N GLY A 78 3.98 12.51 3.88
CA GLY A 78 3.63 12.32 2.48
C GLY A 78 3.68 10.87 2.02
N ARG A 79 3.63 9.90 2.94
CA ARG A 79 3.45 8.48 2.61
C ARG A 79 2.15 8.17 1.86
N ALA A 80 1.26 9.15 1.77
CA ALA A 80 0.02 9.11 1.00
C ALA A 80 0.02 10.08 -0.20
N THR A 81 1.07 10.15 -1.01
CA THR A 81 0.90 10.57 -2.42
C THR A 81 1.92 9.87 -3.32
N ALA A 82 1.51 8.73 -3.87
CA ALA A 82 1.83 8.32 -5.24
C ALA A 82 0.57 7.66 -5.82
N HIS A 83 -0.38 8.51 -6.24
CA HIS A 83 -1.49 8.15 -7.13
C HIS A 83 -1.64 9.26 -8.18
#